data_AF-A0A7J9D8D3-F1
#
_entry.id   AF-A0A7J9D8D3-F1
#
_cell.length_a   1.000
_cell.length_b   1.000
_cell.length_c   1.000
_cell.angle_alpha   90.00
_cell.angle_beta   90.00
_cell.angle_gamma   90.00
#
_symmetry.space_group_name_H-M   'P 1'
#
loop_
_entity.id
_entity.type
_entity.pdbx_description
1 polymer ?
#
loop_
_entity_poly.entity_id
_entity_poly.type
_entity_poly.pdbx_seq_one_letter_code
_entity_poly.pdbx_strand_id
1 'polypeptide(L)'
;VAEILKDRPSWFRDCRAVDVINVLSTGNGGTIELLYMQLYAPTTLAPARDFWLLRYTSVLEDGSLVVCERSLNNTQNGPNMPPAANFVRAEMLPSGYLIRPCEGGGSIIHIVDHMDLEPWSVPEVLRPLYESSTLLAQKTTMAALRHLRQISQEISQPNVTGWGRRPAALRALSQKLSKGFNEAVNGFTDEGWSMLESDGADDITLLVNSSPGKMMGINLSYSNGFPSVGTAVLCAKASMLLQNVPPAILLRFLREHRSEWADNGIDAYSAAAIKAGPCSLPMSRGGSFGGQVILPLAHTIEHEEFMEVIKLENMGHYRDDMIMPGDIFLLQLCSGVDENAVGSCAELIFAPIDASFSDDALIIPSGFRIIPLDSGTDASSPSRTLDLASTLEVGTAGNQTTGDRSGRCGNSKSVMTIAFQFVYEIHLQENIAAMARQYVRSIIASVQRVALALSPSNFGSHAGFQSPPGSPEAQTLARWICQSY
;
A
#
# COMPACT_ATOMS: atom_id res chain seq x y z
N VAL A 1 15.79 -14.93 -13.63
CA VAL A 1 15.67 -14.56 -12.20
C VAL A 1 16.38 -13.25 -11.91
N ALA A 2 17.70 -13.13 -12.11
CA ALA A 2 18.43 -11.90 -11.78
C ALA A 2 17.87 -10.66 -12.48
N GLU A 3 17.61 -10.71 -13.79
CA GLU A 3 17.04 -9.57 -14.52
C GLU A 3 15.68 -9.11 -13.95
N ILE A 4 14.85 -10.06 -13.50
CA ILE A 4 13.58 -9.74 -12.83
C ILE A 4 13.83 -9.03 -11.50
N LEU A 5 14.77 -9.53 -10.69
CA LEU A 5 15.11 -8.93 -9.40
C LEU A 5 15.80 -7.56 -9.53
N LYS A 6 16.55 -7.34 -10.61
CA LYS A 6 17.19 -6.06 -10.92
C LYS A 6 16.18 -4.98 -11.30
N ASP A 7 15.10 -5.37 -11.98
CA ASP A 7 13.99 -4.50 -12.37
C ASP A 7 13.04 -4.23 -11.19
N ARG A 8 13.56 -3.59 -10.14
CA ARG A 8 12.79 -3.27 -8.92
C ARG A 8 11.45 -2.56 -9.20
N PRO A 9 11.34 -1.59 -10.13
CA PRO A 9 10.08 -0.90 -10.39
C PRO A 9 8.92 -1.80 -10.88
N SER A 10 9.18 -2.98 -11.45
CA SER A 10 8.11 -3.86 -11.93
C SER A 10 7.44 -4.69 -10.83
N TRP A 11 8.08 -4.83 -9.67
CA TRP A 11 7.58 -5.66 -8.57
C TRP A 11 7.53 -4.96 -7.22
N PHE A 12 8.43 -4.00 -6.95
CA PHE A 12 8.46 -3.26 -5.70
C PHE A 12 7.65 -1.97 -5.82
N ARG A 13 6.41 -1.99 -5.32
CA ARG A 13 5.47 -0.86 -5.41
C ARG A 13 5.96 0.45 -4.79
N ASP A 14 6.84 0.35 -3.80
CA ASP A 14 7.42 1.54 -3.15
C ASP A 14 8.67 2.04 -3.90
N CYS A 15 9.15 1.32 -4.91
CA CYS A 15 10.22 1.78 -5.80
C CYS A 15 9.63 2.72 -6.86
N ARG A 16 10.03 3.99 -6.79
CA ARG A 16 9.63 5.00 -7.77
C ARG A 16 10.36 4.84 -9.10
N ALA A 17 11.69 4.76 -9.03
CA ALA A 17 12.56 4.75 -10.20
C ALA A 17 13.91 4.09 -9.86
N VAL A 18 14.52 3.50 -10.88
CA VAL A 18 15.91 3.01 -10.86
C VAL A 18 16.55 3.41 -12.19
N ASP A 19 17.53 4.30 -12.13
CA ASP A 19 18.26 4.78 -13.30
C ASP A 19 19.67 4.21 -13.31
N VAL A 20 20.02 3.51 -14.39
CA VAL A 20 21.40 3.02 -14.62
C VAL A 20 22.21 4.15 -15.24
N ILE A 21 23.10 4.75 -14.45
CA ILE A 21 23.91 5.90 -14.87
C ILE A 21 25.13 5.45 -15.66
N ASN A 22 25.75 4.33 -15.28
CA ASN A 22 26.92 3.81 -15.96
C ASN A 22 27.02 2.29 -15.82
N VAL A 23 27.64 1.64 -16.80
CA VAL A 23 27.89 0.20 -16.81
C VAL A 23 29.35 -0.05 -17.20
N LEU A 24 30.05 -0.79 -16.36
CA LEU A 24 31.46 -1.13 -16.52
C LEU A 24 31.60 -2.66 -16.53
N SER A 25 32.25 -3.20 -17.56
CA SER A 25 32.61 -4.62 -17.58
C SER A 25 33.88 -4.84 -16.78
N THR A 26 33.93 -5.92 -16.02
CA THR A 26 35.12 -6.36 -15.29
C THR A 26 35.87 -7.43 -16.09
N GLY A 27 37.19 -7.47 -15.95
CA GLY A 27 38.04 -8.40 -16.72
C GLY A 27 37.79 -9.89 -16.44
N ASN A 28 37.08 -10.22 -15.36
CA ASN A 28 36.65 -11.57 -14.99
C ASN A 28 35.22 -11.91 -15.46
N GLY A 29 34.63 -11.12 -16.37
CA GLY A 29 33.30 -11.40 -16.93
C GLY A 29 32.13 -10.92 -16.08
N GLY A 30 32.37 -10.26 -14.95
CA GLY A 30 31.32 -9.57 -14.18
C GLY A 30 30.99 -8.18 -14.73
N THR A 31 29.91 -7.59 -14.22
CA THR A 31 29.43 -6.26 -14.60
C THR A 31 29.23 -5.41 -13.36
N ILE A 32 29.73 -4.17 -13.38
CA ILE A 32 29.51 -3.15 -12.36
C ILE A 32 28.56 -2.12 -12.94
N GLU A 33 27.45 -1.87 -12.27
CA GLU A 33 26.43 -0.90 -12.62
C GLU A 33 26.42 0.20 -11.55
N LEU A 34 26.43 1.46 -12.00
CA LEU A 34 26.24 2.63 -11.16
C LEU A 34 24.78 3.06 -11.27
N LEU A 35 24.06 3.08 -10.16
CA LEU A 35 22.61 3.20 -10.13
C LEU A 35 22.18 4.34 -9.22
N TYR A 36 21.12 5.04 -9.64
CA TYR A 36 20.36 5.93 -8.79
C TYR A 36 18.97 5.34 -8.56
N MET A 37 18.58 5.14 -7.32
CA MET A 37 17.28 4.55 -6.96
C MET A 37 16.49 5.49 -6.08
N GLN A 38 15.18 5.57 -6.31
CA GLN A 38 14.25 6.37 -5.51
C GLN A 38 13.14 5.48 -4.94
N LEU A 39 12.85 5.65 -3.66
CA LEU A 39 11.73 5.03 -2.95
C LEU A 39 10.73 6.08 -2.51
N TYR A 40 9.44 5.80 -2.70
CA TYR A 40 8.35 6.61 -2.17
C TYR A 40 8.38 6.63 -0.63
N ALA A 41 8.01 7.75 -0.03
CA ALA A 41 7.71 7.79 1.39
C ALA A 41 6.43 7.00 1.67
N PRO A 42 6.40 6.17 2.73
CA PRO A 42 5.22 5.41 3.09
C PRO A 42 4.13 6.28 3.75
N THR A 43 4.49 7.45 4.28
CA THR A 43 3.59 8.39 4.98
C THR A 43 3.81 9.82 4.48
N THR A 44 2.87 10.74 4.77
CA THR A 44 3.06 12.17 4.45
C THR A 44 3.91 12.93 5.46
N LEU A 45 4.35 12.26 6.53
CA LEU A 45 5.03 12.86 7.69
C LEU A 45 6.56 12.73 7.62
N ALA A 46 7.07 12.04 6.61
CA ALA A 46 8.50 11.84 6.39
C ALA A 46 8.82 11.97 4.89
N PRO A 47 9.99 12.51 4.52
CA PRO A 47 10.39 12.62 3.13
C PRO A 47 10.73 11.25 2.53
N ALA A 48 10.71 11.20 1.19
CA ALA A 48 11.09 10.02 0.40
C ALA A 48 12.60 9.71 0.54
N ARG A 49 13.04 8.54 0.05
CA ARG A 49 14.44 8.11 0.12
C ARG A 49 15.05 7.94 -1.25
N ASP A 50 16.27 8.44 -1.43
CA ASP A 50 17.09 8.16 -2.61
C ASP A 50 18.36 7.41 -2.21
N PHE A 51 18.91 6.67 -3.16
CA PHE A 51 20.10 5.86 -2.98
C PHE A 51 21.04 6.04 -4.17
N TRP A 52 22.33 6.10 -3.86
CA TRP A 52 23.40 6.12 -4.85
C TRP A 52 24.21 4.84 -4.73
N LEU A 53 23.98 3.91 -5.64
CA LEU A 53 24.34 2.50 -5.47
C LEU A 53 25.37 2.05 -6.50
N LEU A 54 26.26 1.15 -6.07
CA LEU A 54 27.04 0.28 -6.92
C LEU A 54 26.42 -1.12 -6.87
N ARG A 55 26.13 -1.68 -8.04
CA ARG A 55 25.68 -3.07 -8.20
C ARG A 55 26.72 -3.86 -8.97
N TYR A 56 27.28 -4.90 -8.35
CA TYR A 56 28.16 -5.85 -9.02
C TYR A 56 27.42 -7.13 -9.31
N THR A 57 27.44 -7.59 -10.55
CA THR A 57 26.88 -8.88 -10.98
C THR A 57 27.98 -9.76 -11.52
N SER A 58 28.08 -11.00 -11.05
CA SER A 58 29.09 -11.95 -11.53
C SER A 58 28.62 -13.39 -11.41
N VAL A 59 29.11 -14.23 -12.33
CA VAL A 59 28.94 -15.67 -12.27
C VAL A 59 30.14 -16.27 -11.54
N LEU A 60 29.86 -17.08 -10.52
CA LEU A 60 30.85 -17.79 -9.73
C LEU A 60 31.27 -19.10 -10.41
N GLU A 61 32.38 -19.69 -9.95
CA GLU A 61 32.94 -20.93 -10.52
C GLU A 61 31.98 -22.13 -10.45
N ASP A 62 31.11 -22.16 -9.44
CA ASP A 62 30.08 -23.19 -9.25
C ASP A 62 28.83 -22.97 -10.13
N GLY A 63 28.83 -21.95 -10.99
CA GLY A 63 27.70 -21.56 -11.83
C GLY A 63 26.62 -20.74 -11.10
N SER A 64 26.81 -20.43 -9.81
CA SER A 64 25.93 -19.53 -9.07
C SER A 64 26.10 -18.10 -9.58
N LEU A 65 25.03 -17.31 -9.52
CA LEU A 65 25.05 -15.90 -9.87
C LEU A 65 24.94 -15.06 -8.59
N VAL A 66 25.87 -14.14 -8.41
CA VAL A 66 25.86 -13.18 -7.31
C VAL A 66 25.55 -11.79 -7.86
N VAL A 67 24.67 -11.07 -7.16
CA VAL A 67 24.40 -9.66 -7.35
C VAL A 67 24.64 -8.99 -6.01
N CYS A 68 25.68 -8.17 -5.90
CA CYS A 68 26.00 -7.42 -4.69
C CYS A 68 25.63 -5.96 -4.90
N GLU A 69 24.96 -5.35 -3.93
CA GLU A 69 24.57 -3.96 -3.94
C GLU A 69 25.11 -3.25 -2.69
N ARG A 70 25.59 -2.02 -2.86
CA ARG A 70 26.05 -1.17 -1.77
C ARG A 70 25.98 0.30 -2.18
N SER A 71 25.67 1.17 -1.24
CA SER A 71 25.80 2.61 -1.46
C SER A 71 27.25 3.03 -1.66
N LEU A 72 27.47 3.99 -2.54
CA LEU A 72 28.75 4.70 -2.65
C LEU A 72 28.78 5.82 -1.62
N ASN A 73 29.56 5.61 -0.57
CA ASN A 73 29.88 6.64 0.40
C ASN A 73 30.71 7.73 -0.31
N ASN A 74 30.58 8.99 0.13
CA ASN A 74 31.31 10.13 -0.41
C ASN A 74 32.82 9.99 -0.12
N THR A 75 33.48 9.13 -0.89
CA THR A 75 34.93 9.00 -0.94
C THR A 75 35.44 10.18 -1.75
N GLN A 76 36.50 10.84 -1.28
CA GLN A 76 36.99 12.14 -1.77
C GLN A 76 37.20 12.26 -3.29
N ASN A 77 37.21 11.14 -4.04
CA ASN A 77 37.44 11.09 -5.49
C ASN A 77 36.35 10.32 -6.28
N GLY A 78 35.21 9.98 -5.66
CA GLY A 78 34.11 9.27 -6.31
C GLY A 78 33.12 10.20 -7.04
N PRO A 79 32.32 9.68 -8.00
CA PRO A 79 31.24 10.44 -8.61
C PRO A 79 30.21 10.82 -7.53
N ASN A 80 30.12 12.11 -7.22
CA ASN A 80 29.20 12.65 -6.23
C ASN A 80 27.88 13.03 -6.90
N MET A 81 26.80 12.36 -6.49
CA MET A 81 25.44 12.77 -6.84
C MET A 81 24.91 13.72 -5.77
N PRO A 82 24.54 14.97 -6.13
CA PRO A 82 23.96 15.90 -5.18
C PRO A 82 22.65 15.32 -4.61
N PRO A 83 22.30 15.64 -3.35
CA PRO A 83 21.01 15.24 -2.79
C PRO A 83 19.86 15.78 -3.66
N ALA A 84 18.90 14.92 -4.01
CA ALA A 84 17.72 15.36 -4.73
C ALA A 84 16.77 16.13 -3.81
N ALA A 85 16.14 17.18 -4.32
CA ALA A 85 15.14 17.93 -3.58
C ALA A 85 13.98 17.01 -3.17
N ASN A 86 13.52 17.13 -1.92
CA ASN A 86 12.46 16.30 -1.30
C ASN A 86 12.83 14.84 -0.99
N PHE A 87 14.09 14.45 -1.18
CA PHE A 87 14.61 13.14 -0.78
C PHE A 87 15.66 13.27 0.31
N VAL A 88 15.71 12.27 1.18
CA VAL A 88 16.84 12.07 2.11
C VAL A 88 17.65 10.90 1.60
N ARG A 89 18.97 11.10 1.48
CA ARG A 89 19.91 10.07 1.04
C ARG A 89 20.02 8.98 2.09
N ALA A 90 19.54 7.80 1.74
CA ALA A 90 19.69 6.59 2.54
C ALA A 90 20.93 5.79 2.12
N GLU A 91 21.42 4.93 3.02
CA GLU A 91 22.55 4.05 2.76
C GLU A 91 22.08 2.60 2.58
N MET A 92 22.46 1.97 1.48
CA MET A 92 22.38 0.54 1.32
C MET A 92 23.69 -0.07 1.80
N LEU A 93 23.61 -0.80 2.91
CA LEU A 93 24.70 -1.61 3.44
C LEU A 93 24.84 -2.89 2.58
N PRO A 94 25.88 -3.72 2.76
CA PRO A 94 26.11 -4.89 1.93
C PRO A 94 24.85 -5.76 1.78
N SER A 95 24.26 -5.71 0.59
CA SER A 95 22.96 -6.28 0.25
C SER A 95 23.03 -6.99 -1.10
N GLY A 96 21.96 -7.70 -1.48
CA GLY A 96 21.79 -8.24 -2.81
C GLY A 96 21.30 -9.69 -2.82
N TYR A 97 21.68 -10.42 -3.86
CA TYR A 97 21.10 -11.71 -4.20
C TYR A 97 22.18 -12.76 -4.48
N LEU A 98 21.99 -13.98 -3.96
CA LEU A 98 22.73 -15.16 -4.37
C LEU A 98 21.73 -16.16 -4.99
N ILE A 99 21.88 -16.41 -6.29
CA ILE A 99 21.01 -17.28 -7.06
C ILE A 99 21.82 -18.52 -7.44
N ARG A 100 21.45 -19.67 -6.86
CA ARG A 100 22.13 -20.93 -7.09
C ARG A 100 21.27 -21.84 -7.97
N PRO A 101 21.81 -22.39 -9.08
CA PRO A 101 21.09 -23.38 -9.86
C PRO A 101 20.83 -24.63 -9.02
N CYS A 102 19.72 -25.32 -9.29
CA CYS A 102 19.38 -26.58 -8.65
C CYS A 102 19.12 -27.66 -9.70
N GLU A 103 19.44 -28.91 -9.35
CA GLU A 103 19.06 -30.06 -10.15
C GLU A 103 17.53 -30.09 -10.31
N GLY A 104 17.04 -30.28 -11.53
CA GLY A 104 15.60 -30.20 -11.85
C GLY A 104 15.12 -28.84 -12.39
N GLY A 105 16.03 -27.91 -12.71
CA GLY A 105 15.69 -26.67 -13.43
C GLY A 105 15.16 -25.53 -12.55
N GLY A 106 15.24 -25.69 -11.23
CA GLY A 106 14.90 -24.66 -10.25
C GLY A 106 16.10 -23.79 -9.85
N SER A 107 15.87 -22.86 -8.91
CA SER A 107 16.95 -22.07 -8.30
C SER A 107 16.67 -21.86 -6.82
N ILE A 108 17.71 -21.92 -5.99
CA ILE A 108 17.66 -21.44 -4.60
C ILE A 108 18.14 -20.00 -4.59
N ILE A 109 17.31 -19.11 -4.06
CA ILE A 109 17.55 -17.68 -4.04
C ILE A 109 17.70 -17.25 -2.59
N HIS A 110 18.84 -16.66 -2.26
CA HIS A 110 19.07 -15.99 -0.99
C HIS A 110 19.05 -14.49 -1.22
N ILE A 111 18.29 -13.76 -0.40
CA ILE A 111 18.15 -12.30 -0.48
C ILE A 111 18.63 -11.71 0.84
N VAL A 112 19.47 -10.68 0.75
CA VAL A 112 19.95 -9.91 1.90
C VAL A 112 19.62 -8.45 1.64
N ASP A 113 18.72 -7.89 2.44
CA ASP A 113 18.35 -6.48 2.40
C ASP A 113 18.81 -5.81 3.70
N HIS A 114 19.80 -4.92 3.59
CA HIS A 114 20.34 -4.17 4.73
C HIS A 114 20.44 -2.69 4.37
N MET A 115 19.59 -1.87 4.99
CA MET A 115 19.47 -0.44 4.69
C MET A 115 19.52 0.38 5.97
N ASP A 116 20.22 1.51 5.91
CA ASP A 116 20.07 2.63 6.84
C ASP A 116 19.20 3.68 6.15
N LEU A 117 18.03 3.95 6.72
CA LEU A 117 17.02 4.84 6.16
C LEU A 117 17.05 6.23 6.80
N GLU A 118 18.14 6.60 7.47
CA GLU A 118 18.32 7.88 8.15
C GLU A 118 17.19 8.17 9.13
N PRO A 119 16.99 7.32 10.16
CA PRO A 119 15.85 7.44 11.09
C PRO A 119 15.81 8.77 11.85
N TRP A 120 16.94 9.46 12.00
CA TRP A 120 17.01 10.75 12.66
C TRP A 120 16.44 11.91 11.83
N SER A 121 16.22 11.69 10.53
CA SER A 121 15.60 12.68 9.63
C SER A 121 14.07 12.69 9.69
N VAL A 122 13.44 11.81 10.49
CA VAL A 122 11.98 11.73 10.63
C VAL A 122 11.52 12.10 12.05
N PRO A 123 10.25 12.50 12.24
CA PRO A 123 9.68 12.72 13.56
C PRO A 123 9.83 11.50 14.48
N GLU A 124 10.04 11.74 15.78
CA GLU A 124 10.30 10.69 16.77
C GLU A 124 9.25 9.58 16.75
N VAL A 125 7.98 9.92 16.52
CA VAL A 125 6.90 8.93 16.46
C VAL A 125 7.04 7.96 15.28
N LEU A 126 7.67 8.36 14.18
CA LEU A 126 7.93 7.51 13.03
C LEU A 126 9.27 6.77 13.10
N ARG A 127 10.14 7.19 14.01
CA ARG A 127 11.51 6.68 14.09
C ARG A 127 11.59 5.14 14.13
N PRO A 128 10.71 4.42 14.86
CA PRO A 128 10.70 2.95 14.84
C PRO A 128 10.54 2.34 13.44
N LEU A 129 9.75 2.96 12.56
CA LEU A 129 9.54 2.50 11.19
C LEU A 129 10.81 2.58 10.33
N TYR A 130 11.72 3.52 10.65
CA TYR A 130 12.95 3.76 9.91
C TYR A 130 14.20 3.16 10.59
N GLU A 131 14.20 3.03 11.93
CA GLU A 131 15.25 2.33 12.70
C GLU A 131 15.19 0.83 12.48
N SER A 132 13.97 0.28 12.47
CA SER A 132 13.74 -1.13 12.23
C SER A 132 13.77 -1.40 10.73
N SER A 133 14.98 -1.44 10.16
CA SER A 133 15.18 -1.84 8.76
C SER A 133 14.47 -3.16 8.44
N THR A 134 14.21 -4.02 9.44
CA THR A 134 13.43 -5.26 9.29
C THR A 134 12.05 -5.06 8.67
N LEU A 135 11.21 -4.07 9.04
CA LEU A 135 9.86 -3.97 8.47
C LEU A 135 9.89 -3.58 6.99
N LEU A 136 10.63 -2.52 6.67
CA LEU A 136 10.73 -2.02 5.30
C LEU A 136 11.57 -2.95 4.42
N ALA A 137 12.67 -3.52 4.94
CA ALA A 137 13.46 -4.53 4.23
C ALA A 137 12.68 -5.84 4.03
N GLN A 138 11.98 -6.34 5.07
CA GLN A 138 11.13 -7.53 4.93
C GLN A 138 10.04 -7.29 3.88
N LYS A 139 9.44 -6.09 3.84
CA LYS A 139 8.47 -5.73 2.78
C LYS A 139 9.10 -5.87 1.39
N THR A 140 10.32 -5.39 1.18
CA THR A 140 11.06 -5.55 -0.08
C THR A 140 11.37 -7.02 -0.39
N THR A 141 11.95 -7.75 0.57
CA THR A 141 12.31 -9.17 0.41
C THR A 141 11.07 -10.02 0.06
N MET A 142 9.97 -9.83 0.80
CA MET A 142 8.73 -10.57 0.58
C MET A 142 8.10 -10.22 -0.75
N ALA A 143 8.13 -8.94 -1.17
CA ALA A 143 7.64 -8.54 -2.49
C ALA A 143 8.42 -9.22 -3.62
N ALA A 144 9.75 -9.30 -3.53
CA ALA A 144 10.59 -9.99 -4.50
C ALA A 144 10.24 -11.48 -4.62
N LEU A 145 10.17 -12.18 -3.47
CA LEU A 145 9.86 -13.61 -3.43
C LEU A 145 8.46 -13.92 -3.96
N ARG A 146 7.46 -13.13 -3.56
CA ARG A 146 6.08 -13.28 -4.04
C ARG A 146 5.98 -13.04 -5.54
N HIS A 147 6.66 -12.03 -6.06
CA HIS A 147 6.68 -11.75 -7.49
C HIS A 147 7.29 -12.90 -8.30
N LEU A 148 8.44 -13.44 -7.86
CA LEU A 148 9.08 -14.58 -8.51
C LEU A 148 8.20 -15.84 -8.46
N ARG A 149 7.56 -16.13 -7.32
CA ARG A 149 6.59 -17.23 -7.20
C ARG A 149 5.43 -17.06 -8.18
N GLN A 150 4.89 -15.85 -8.27
CA GLN A 150 3.78 -15.56 -9.18
C GLN A 150 4.16 -15.78 -10.65
N ILE A 151 5.31 -15.25 -11.09
CA ILE A 151 5.81 -15.47 -12.46
C ILE A 151 6.03 -16.95 -12.75
N SER A 152 6.64 -17.68 -11.81
CA SER A 152 6.91 -19.12 -11.96
C SER A 152 5.61 -19.92 -12.18
N GLN A 153 4.53 -19.58 -11.46
CA GLN A 153 3.25 -20.24 -11.61
C GLN A 153 2.56 -19.93 -12.94
N GLU A 154 2.61 -18.66 -13.38
CA GLU A 154 2.05 -18.26 -14.67
C GLU A 154 2.71 -18.96 -15.85
N ILE A 155 4.02 -19.16 -15.77
CA ILE A 155 4.77 -19.93 -16.78
C ILE A 155 4.40 -21.42 -16.73
N SER A 156 4.15 -21.96 -15.53
CA SER A 156 3.88 -23.39 -15.33
C SER A 156 2.44 -23.80 -15.65
N GLN A 157 1.46 -22.91 -15.53
CA GLN A 157 0.03 -23.19 -15.76
C GLN A 157 -0.63 -22.19 -16.74
N PRO A 158 -0.24 -22.17 -18.02
CA PRO A 158 -0.80 -21.23 -19.01
C PRO A 158 -2.27 -21.52 -19.36
N ASN A 159 -2.79 -22.72 -19.09
CA ASN A 159 -4.04 -23.25 -19.67
C ASN A 159 -5.18 -23.54 -18.67
N VAL A 160 -5.25 -22.89 -17.51
CA VAL A 160 -6.48 -22.95 -16.69
C VAL A 160 -7.55 -22.07 -17.34
N THR A 161 -8.20 -22.65 -18.35
CA THR A 161 -9.31 -22.10 -19.13
C THR A 161 -10.56 -22.01 -18.27
N GLY A 162 -10.64 -20.97 -17.45
CA GLY A 162 -11.89 -20.43 -16.93
C GLY A 162 -11.94 -18.96 -17.30
N TRP A 163 -12.96 -18.53 -18.05
CA TRP A 163 -13.19 -17.10 -18.34
C TRP A 163 -13.06 -16.27 -17.05
N GLY A 164 -12.07 -15.37 -16.97
CA GLY A 164 -12.10 -14.30 -15.96
C GLY A 164 -10.79 -13.87 -15.30
N ARG A 165 -9.64 -14.54 -15.50
CA ARG A 165 -8.40 -14.15 -14.79
C ARG A 165 -7.25 -13.99 -15.79
N ARG A 166 -6.94 -12.75 -16.18
CA ARG A 166 -5.64 -12.36 -16.75
C ARG A 166 -4.75 -11.96 -15.56
N PRO A 167 -3.97 -12.87 -14.94
CA PRO A 167 -3.29 -12.58 -13.68
C PRO A 167 -2.23 -11.48 -13.86
N ALA A 168 -1.58 -11.45 -15.03
CA ALA A 168 -0.67 -10.40 -15.43
C ALA A 168 -1.35 -9.01 -15.55
N ALA A 169 -2.55 -8.93 -16.14
CA ALA A 169 -3.29 -7.67 -16.26
C ALA A 169 -3.74 -7.15 -14.89
N LEU A 170 -4.25 -8.05 -14.03
CA LEU A 170 -4.62 -7.71 -12.66
C LEU A 170 -3.42 -7.26 -11.82
N ARG A 171 -2.25 -7.88 -12.03
CA ARG A 171 -1.01 -7.44 -11.39
C ARG A 171 -0.60 -6.05 -11.88
N ALA A 172 -0.62 -5.82 -13.19
CA ALA A 172 -0.33 -4.51 -13.78
C ALA A 172 -1.28 -3.44 -13.24
N LEU A 173 -2.56 -3.77 -13.11
CA LEU A 173 -3.59 -2.91 -12.55
C LEU A 173 -3.36 -2.61 -11.05
N SER A 174 -2.98 -3.62 -10.28
CA SER A 174 -2.61 -3.47 -8.86
C SER A 174 -1.39 -2.57 -8.70
N GLN A 175 -0.36 -2.80 -9.51
CA GLN A 175 0.84 -1.96 -9.54
C GLN A 175 0.48 -0.51 -9.91
N LYS A 176 -0.39 -0.31 -10.90
CA LYS A 176 -0.87 1.02 -11.32
C LYS A 176 -1.63 1.75 -10.21
N LEU A 177 -2.53 1.06 -9.49
CA LEU A 177 -3.24 1.61 -8.33
C LEU A 177 -2.27 2.00 -7.21
N SER A 178 -1.40 1.08 -6.78
CA SER A 178 -0.45 1.34 -5.69
C SER A 178 0.55 2.43 -6.04
N LYS A 179 1.08 2.44 -7.27
CA LYS A 179 1.98 3.49 -7.74
C LYS A 179 1.29 4.84 -7.77
N GLY A 180 0.09 4.95 -8.34
CA GLY A 180 -0.64 6.22 -8.36
C GLY A 180 -1.02 6.72 -6.96
N PHE A 181 -1.29 5.82 -6.01
CA PHE A 181 -1.52 6.19 -4.61
C PHE A 181 -0.24 6.69 -3.95
N ASN A 182 0.89 6.02 -4.19
CA ASN A 182 2.21 6.45 -3.73
C ASN A 182 2.60 7.84 -4.29
N GLU A 183 2.33 8.09 -5.56
CA GLU A 183 2.49 9.41 -6.17
C GLU A 183 1.63 10.48 -5.49
N ALA A 184 0.37 10.16 -5.15
CA ALA A 184 -0.52 11.09 -4.45
C ALA A 184 -0.03 11.41 -3.02
N VAL A 185 0.42 10.39 -2.28
CA VAL A 185 0.98 10.53 -0.93
C VAL A 185 2.24 11.41 -0.94
N ASN A 186 3.11 11.26 -1.94
CA ASN A 186 4.39 11.98 -2.01
C ASN A 186 4.23 13.35 -2.66
N GLY A 187 3.63 13.41 -3.85
CA GLY A 187 3.34 14.63 -4.57
C GLY A 187 4.59 15.39 -5.03
N PHE A 188 5.47 14.71 -5.76
CA PHE A 188 6.75 15.28 -6.17
C PHE A 188 6.60 16.37 -7.24
N THR A 189 7.43 17.41 -7.14
CA THR A 189 7.38 18.58 -8.03
C THR A 189 7.82 18.29 -9.46
N ASP A 190 8.71 17.31 -9.65
CA ASP A 190 9.15 16.84 -10.98
C ASP A 190 8.04 16.11 -11.75
N GLU A 191 7.02 15.58 -11.05
CA GLU A 191 5.78 15.05 -11.64
C GLU A 191 4.70 16.13 -11.85
N GLY A 192 5.02 17.40 -11.61
CA GLY A 192 4.12 18.54 -11.81
C GLY A 192 3.16 18.81 -10.66
N TRP A 193 3.39 18.22 -9.48
CA TRP A 193 2.63 18.59 -8.27
C TRP A 193 3.14 19.90 -7.67
N SER A 194 2.21 20.77 -7.27
CA SER A 194 2.49 22.01 -6.55
C SER A 194 1.60 22.11 -5.32
N MET A 195 2.10 22.73 -4.25
CA MET A 195 1.30 22.98 -3.06
C MET A 195 0.30 24.10 -3.32
N LEU A 196 -0.95 23.91 -2.93
CA LEU A 196 -1.92 25.00 -2.86
C LEU A 196 -1.68 25.78 -1.58
N GLU A 197 -1.47 27.09 -1.68
CA GLU A 197 -1.25 27.95 -0.52
C GLU A 197 -2.38 27.78 0.51
N SER A 198 -1.99 27.48 1.74
CA SER A 198 -2.86 27.47 2.92
C SER A 198 -2.31 28.45 3.94
N ASP A 199 -3.21 29.04 4.70
CA ASP A 199 -3.02 29.89 5.87
C ASP A 199 -2.26 29.22 7.04
N GLY A 200 -1.76 27.99 6.87
CA GLY A 200 -0.88 27.31 7.83
C GLY A 200 -1.60 26.74 9.05
N ALA A 201 -2.94 26.79 9.07
CA ALA A 201 -3.78 26.31 10.16
C ALA A 201 -4.36 24.89 9.94
N ASP A 202 -4.13 24.30 8.76
CA ASP A 202 -4.80 23.07 8.33
C ASP A 202 -3.91 21.82 8.44
N ASP A 203 -4.40 20.79 9.15
CA ASP A 203 -3.79 19.44 9.25
C ASP A 203 -3.82 18.64 7.93
N ILE A 204 -4.38 19.23 6.86
CA ILE A 204 -4.58 18.61 5.55
C ILE A 204 -3.73 19.35 4.53
N THR A 205 -2.84 18.62 3.87
CA THR A 205 -2.04 19.16 2.77
C THR A 205 -2.81 19.03 1.46
N LEU A 206 -2.91 20.13 0.71
CA LEU A 206 -3.47 20.14 -0.63
C LEU A 206 -2.37 20.31 -1.68
N LEU A 207 -2.36 19.42 -2.66
CA LEU A 207 -1.51 19.50 -3.83
C LEU A 207 -2.35 19.55 -5.10
N VAL A 208 -1.87 20.25 -6.11
CA VAL A 208 -2.50 20.35 -7.43
C VAL A 208 -1.53 19.87 -8.49
N ASN A 209 -2.03 19.15 -9.48
CA ASN A 209 -1.28 18.76 -10.66
C ASN A 209 -2.04 19.18 -11.91
N SER A 210 -1.46 20.12 -12.65
CA SER A 210 -2.00 20.61 -13.92
C SER A 210 -1.20 20.11 -15.14
N SER A 211 -0.37 19.07 -14.97
CA SER A 211 0.51 18.58 -16.04
C SER A 211 -0.28 17.81 -17.12
N PRO A 212 0.00 18.04 -18.43
CA PRO A 212 -0.68 17.35 -19.52
C PRO A 212 -0.52 15.82 -19.48
N GLY A 213 0.60 15.33 -18.92
CA GLY A 213 0.91 13.90 -18.84
C GLY A 213 -0.05 13.10 -17.97
N LYS A 214 -0.55 13.68 -16.86
CA LYS A 214 -1.61 13.06 -16.05
C LYS A 214 -3.02 13.22 -16.67
N MET A 215 -3.15 14.00 -17.74
CA MET A 215 -4.42 14.33 -18.39
C MET A 215 -4.61 13.66 -19.74
N MET A 216 -3.55 13.10 -20.35
CA MET A 216 -3.56 12.57 -21.72
C MET A 216 -4.51 11.37 -21.93
N GLY A 217 -5.07 10.80 -20.87
CA GLY A 217 -6.10 9.76 -20.91
C GLY A 217 -7.55 10.26 -20.79
N ILE A 218 -7.76 11.55 -20.53
CA ILE A 218 -9.09 12.15 -20.38
C ILE A 218 -9.46 12.80 -21.72
N ASN A 219 -10.00 12.01 -22.67
CA ASN A 219 -10.50 12.52 -23.95
C ASN A 219 -11.73 13.42 -23.75
N LEU A 220 -11.50 14.70 -23.49
CA LEU A 220 -12.54 15.73 -23.36
C LEU A 220 -12.84 16.36 -24.71
N SER A 221 -13.50 15.62 -25.58
CA SER A 221 -14.19 16.21 -26.72
C SER A 221 -15.60 16.58 -26.29
N TYR A 222 -15.84 17.86 -25.97
CA TYR A 222 -17.21 18.38 -25.97
C TYR A 222 -17.77 18.24 -27.39
N SER A 223 -19.04 17.84 -27.51
CA SER A 223 -19.77 17.77 -28.79
C SER A 223 -19.84 19.11 -29.56
N ASN A 224 -19.37 20.21 -28.95
CA ASN A 224 -19.42 21.57 -29.48
C ASN A 224 -18.10 22.11 -30.08
N GLY A 225 -17.04 21.31 -30.19
CA GLY A 225 -15.82 21.72 -30.93
C GLY A 225 -14.96 22.82 -30.27
N PHE A 226 -15.21 23.17 -29.00
CA PHE A 226 -14.31 24.02 -28.22
C PHE A 226 -13.27 23.17 -27.47
N PRO A 227 -11.98 23.59 -27.41
CA PRO A 227 -10.98 22.89 -26.60
C PRO A 227 -11.35 22.98 -25.11
N SER A 228 -11.20 21.88 -24.37
CA SER A 228 -11.44 21.83 -22.93
C SER A 228 -10.66 22.95 -22.25
N VAL A 229 -11.36 23.80 -21.49
CA VAL A 229 -10.72 24.62 -20.45
C VAL A 229 -10.02 23.64 -19.50
N GLY A 230 -8.76 23.92 -19.16
CA GLY A 230 -7.87 22.94 -18.56
C GLY A 230 -8.48 22.24 -17.34
N THR A 231 -8.31 20.92 -17.31
CA THR A 231 -8.57 20.10 -16.12
C THR A 231 -7.31 20.05 -15.26
N ALA A 232 -7.46 19.68 -13.99
CA ALA A 232 -6.38 19.48 -13.05
C ALA A 232 -6.77 18.39 -12.05
N VAL A 233 -5.78 17.79 -11.39
CA VAL A 233 -6.00 16.85 -10.29
C VAL A 233 -5.61 17.51 -8.98
N LEU A 234 -6.52 17.55 -8.03
CA LEU A 234 -6.27 17.99 -6.66
C LEU A 234 -6.12 16.77 -5.77
N CYS A 235 -5.04 16.70 -5.00
CA CYS A 235 -4.82 15.70 -3.98
C CYS A 235 -4.94 16.33 -2.59
N ALA A 236 -5.85 15.81 -1.77
CA ALA A 236 -5.93 16.12 -0.35
C ALA A 236 -5.36 14.93 0.43
N LYS A 237 -4.34 15.20 1.25
CA LYS A 237 -3.66 14.16 2.01
C LYS A 237 -3.42 14.58 3.46
N ALA A 238 -3.45 13.59 4.35
CA ALA A 238 -3.26 13.76 5.77
C ALA A 238 -2.67 12.49 6.39
N SER A 239 -2.08 12.62 7.57
CA SER A 239 -1.67 11.47 8.38
C SER A 239 -2.14 11.65 9.80
N MET A 240 -2.52 10.56 10.46
CA MET A 240 -2.89 10.56 11.87
C MET A 240 -2.27 9.37 12.61
N LEU A 241 -2.12 9.52 13.92
CA LEU A 241 -1.68 8.44 14.80
C LEU A 241 -2.89 7.71 15.40
N LEU A 242 -2.86 6.38 15.30
CA LEU A 242 -3.82 5.48 15.90
C LEU A 242 -3.17 4.79 17.10
N GLN A 243 -3.93 4.65 18.19
CA GLN A 243 -3.48 4.01 19.42
C GLN A 243 -4.35 2.79 19.74
N ASN A 244 -3.70 1.64 19.88
CA ASN A 244 -4.31 0.36 20.23
C ASN A 244 -5.37 -0.11 19.23
N VAL A 245 -5.22 0.25 17.96
CA VAL A 245 -6.14 -0.20 16.89
C VAL A 245 -5.40 -1.18 15.97
N PRO A 246 -5.84 -2.44 15.90
CA PRO A 246 -5.29 -3.40 14.94
C PRO A 246 -5.53 -2.93 13.49
N PRO A 247 -4.47 -2.80 12.65
CA PRO A 247 -4.60 -2.31 11.28
C PRO A 247 -5.61 -3.08 10.42
N ALA A 248 -5.59 -4.42 10.49
CA ALA A 248 -6.47 -5.28 9.70
C ALA A 248 -7.96 -5.08 10.02
N ILE A 249 -8.31 -4.89 11.31
CA ILE A 249 -9.69 -4.69 11.74
C ILE A 249 -10.24 -3.34 11.25
N LEU A 250 -9.45 -2.27 11.41
CA LEU A 250 -9.86 -0.96 10.92
C LEU A 250 -9.97 -0.95 9.39
N LEU A 251 -9.04 -1.59 8.69
CA LEU A 251 -9.08 -1.73 7.24
C LEU A 251 -10.34 -2.49 6.78
N ARG A 252 -10.68 -3.58 7.46
CA ARG A 252 -11.91 -4.35 7.21
C ARG A 252 -13.15 -3.48 7.39
N PHE A 253 -13.22 -2.70 8.47
CA PHE A 253 -14.32 -1.75 8.67
C PHE A 253 -14.41 -0.75 7.51
N LEU A 254 -13.29 -0.13 7.12
CA LEU A 254 -13.27 0.84 6.02
C LEU A 254 -13.74 0.23 4.68
N ARG A 255 -13.38 -1.02 4.43
CA ARG A 255 -13.81 -1.78 3.25
C ARG A 255 -15.30 -2.13 3.27
N GLU A 256 -15.80 -2.65 4.39
CA GLU A 256 -17.15 -3.21 4.50
C GLU A 256 -18.23 -2.16 4.81
N HIS A 257 -17.84 -1.04 5.44
CA HIS A 257 -18.74 0.01 5.90
C HIS A 257 -18.46 1.36 5.21
N ARG A 258 -18.30 1.36 3.88
CA ARG A 258 -18.01 2.58 3.10
C ARG A 258 -19.02 3.71 3.35
N SER A 259 -20.30 3.38 3.48
CA SER A 259 -21.38 4.36 3.74
C SER A 259 -21.28 5.09 5.08
N GLU A 260 -20.50 4.59 6.04
CA GLU A 260 -20.30 5.22 7.35
C GLU A 260 -19.26 6.37 7.31
N TRP A 261 -18.43 6.41 6.27
CA TRP A 261 -17.35 7.39 6.16
C TRP A 261 -17.29 8.14 4.83
N ALA A 262 -17.78 7.55 3.73
CA ALA A 262 -17.78 8.18 2.41
C ALA A 262 -19.08 8.93 2.14
N ASP A 263 -18.97 10.06 1.43
CA ASP A 263 -20.12 10.86 1.00
C ASP A 263 -20.52 10.45 -0.42
N ASN A 264 -21.78 10.07 -0.60
CA ASN A 264 -22.32 9.61 -1.88
C ASN A 264 -22.20 10.68 -2.98
N GLY A 265 -22.43 11.96 -2.64
CA GLY A 265 -22.31 13.06 -3.59
C GLY A 265 -20.88 13.25 -4.09
N ILE A 266 -19.89 12.98 -3.25
CA ILE A 266 -18.46 13.09 -3.59
C ILE A 266 -17.97 11.90 -4.41
N ASP A 267 -18.45 10.69 -4.09
CA ASP A 267 -18.19 9.50 -4.90
C ASP A 267 -18.83 9.63 -6.29
N ALA A 268 -20.05 10.14 -6.37
CA ALA A 268 -20.73 10.44 -7.63
C ALA A 268 -20.00 11.51 -8.45
N TYR A 269 -19.53 12.59 -7.81
CA TYR A 269 -18.71 13.62 -8.45
C TYR A 269 -17.42 13.03 -9.03
N SER A 270 -16.68 12.26 -8.22
CA SER A 270 -15.41 11.64 -8.63
C SER A 270 -15.60 10.67 -9.80
N ALA A 271 -16.68 9.89 -9.81
CA ALA A 271 -17.01 8.99 -10.91
C ALA A 271 -17.45 9.74 -12.17
N ALA A 272 -18.25 10.81 -12.02
CA ALA A 272 -18.70 11.63 -13.14
C ALA A 272 -17.53 12.35 -13.83
N ALA A 273 -16.58 12.87 -13.05
CA ALA A 273 -15.41 13.60 -13.57
C ALA A 273 -14.48 12.72 -14.43
N ILE A 274 -14.57 11.39 -14.33
CA ILE A 274 -13.85 10.44 -15.19
C ILE A 274 -14.66 10.06 -16.45
N LYS A 275 -16.00 10.04 -16.37
CA LYS A 275 -16.90 9.62 -17.48
C LYS A 275 -17.23 10.73 -18.48
N ALA A 276 -17.31 11.99 -18.04
CA ALA A 276 -17.63 13.15 -18.87
C ALA A 276 -17.02 14.43 -18.25
N GLY A 277 -16.84 15.50 -19.06
CA GLY A 277 -16.28 16.77 -18.57
C GLY A 277 -16.96 17.28 -17.29
N PRO A 278 -16.19 17.74 -16.29
CA PRO A 278 -16.67 17.89 -14.91
C PRO A 278 -17.60 19.09 -14.77
N CYS A 279 -18.87 18.92 -15.12
CA CYS A 279 -19.89 19.94 -15.00
C CYS A 279 -21.09 19.43 -14.20
N SER A 280 -21.00 19.52 -12.87
CA SER A 280 -22.07 19.94 -11.93
C SER A 280 -21.58 19.73 -10.50
N LEU A 281 -21.57 20.80 -9.69
CA LEU A 281 -21.28 20.72 -8.25
C LEU A 281 -22.35 19.83 -7.58
N PRO A 282 -21.97 18.82 -6.77
CA PRO A 282 -22.96 18.06 -6.04
C PRO A 282 -23.63 18.96 -4.99
N MET A 283 -24.92 19.27 -5.19
CA MET A 283 -25.76 19.72 -4.08
C MET A 283 -25.97 18.52 -3.15
N SER A 284 -25.69 18.70 -1.86
CA SER A 284 -26.04 17.76 -0.79
C SER A 284 -27.53 17.43 -0.85
N ARG A 285 -27.89 16.32 -1.51
CA ARG A 285 -29.20 15.69 -1.44
C ARG A 285 -29.01 14.37 -0.72
N GLY A 286 -29.60 14.25 0.47
CA GLY A 286 -29.62 13.01 1.24
C GLY A 286 -30.37 11.92 0.49
N GLY A 287 -29.64 11.08 -0.23
CA GLY A 287 -30.12 9.82 -0.78
C GLY A 287 -29.50 8.67 0.02
N SER A 288 -30.35 7.80 0.57
CA SER A 288 -29.93 6.56 1.22
C SER A 288 -29.55 5.52 0.15
N PHE A 289 -28.47 4.76 0.40
CA PHE A 289 -28.00 3.70 -0.51
C PHE A 289 -29.03 2.58 -0.65
N GLY A 290 -29.22 2.11 -1.89
CA GLY A 290 -29.47 0.69 -2.17
C GLY A 290 -28.14 -0.05 -2.09
N GLY A 291 -28.14 -1.33 -1.69
CA GLY A 291 -26.96 -2.08 -1.23
C GLY A 291 -25.69 -1.97 -2.08
N GLN A 292 -24.53 -2.11 -1.41
CA GLN A 292 -23.23 -2.25 -2.06
C GLN A 292 -23.05 -3.67 -2.57
N VAL A 293 -22.75 -3.85 -3.86
CA VAL A 293 -22.40 -5.18 -4.41
C VAL A 293 -20.89 -5.22 -4.63
N ILE A 294 -20.22 -6.13 -3.92
CA ILE A 294 -18.79 -6.39 -4.05
C ILE A 294 -18.60 -7.58 -4.99
N LEU A 295 -17.94 -7.34 -6.13
CA LEU A 295 -17.59 -8.36 -7.10
C LEU A 295 -16.09 -8.66 -7.02
N PRO A 296 -15.66 -9.80 -6.44
CA PRO A 296 -14.25 -10.12 -6.32
C PRO A 296 -13.65 -10.45 -7.70
N LEU A 297 -12.65 -9.68 -8.12
CA LEU A 297 -11.91 -9.92 -9.36
C LEU A 297 -10.79 -10.93 -9.14
N ALA A 298 -9.97 -10.77 -8.10
CA ALA A 298 -8.91 -11.72 -7.79
C ALA A 298 -8.37 -11.70 -6.38
N HIS A 299 -7.86 -12.87 -5.98
CA HIS A 299 -7.08 -13.08 -4.76
C HIS A 299 -5.67 -13.49 -5.18
N THR A 300 -4.64 -12.98 -4.50
CA THR A 300 -3.29 -13.50 -4.63
C THR A 300 -3.21 -14.90 -4.01
N ILE A 301 -2.20 -15.65 -4.42
CA ILE A 301 -1.99 -17.08 -4.10
C ILE A 301 -1.95 -17.35 -2.58
N GLU A 302 -1.59 -16.35 -1.78
CA GLU A 302 -1.50 -16.40 -0.31
C GLU A 302 -2.69 -15.68 0.38
N HIS A 303 -3.73 -15.25 -0.35
CA HIS A 303 -4.90 -14.50 0.13
C HIS A 303 -4.60 -13.16 0.85
N GLU A 304 -3.35 -12.70 0.83
CA GLU A 304 -2.97 -11.44 1.50
C GLU A 304 -3.47 -10.19 0.80
N GLU A 305 -3.64 -10.27 -0.53
CA GLU A 305 -4.11 -9.17 -1.35
C GLU A 305 -5.23 -9.63 -2.27
N PHE A 306 -6.23 -8.78 -2.42
CA PHE A 306 -7.30 -9.04 -3.35
C PHE A 306 -7.82 -7.76 -3.98
N MET A 307 -8.37 -7.92 -5.17
CA MET A 307 -8.91 -6.86 -6.00
C MET A 307 -10.38 -7.12 -6.26
N GLU A 308 -11.19 -6.07 -6.15
CA GLU A 308 -12.64 -6.13 -6.21
C GLU A 308 -13.18 -4.97 -7.04
N VAL A 309 -14.34 -5.15 -7.66
CA VAL A 309 -15.14 -4.06 -8.20
C VAL A 309 -16.32 -3.85 -7.27
N ILE A 310 -16.46 -2.63 -6.77
CA ILE A 310 -17.62 -2.21 -6.00
C ILE A 310 -18.58 -1.52 -6.96
N LYS A 311 -19.79 -2.05 -7.05
CA LYS A 311 -20.91 -1.35 -7.67
C LYS A 311 -21.69 -0.62 -6.58
N LEU A 312 -21.79 0.70 -6.70
CA LEU A 312 -22.62 1.55 -5.86
C LEU A 312 -23.89 1.89 -6.62
N GLU A 313 -25.03 1.43 -6.12
CA GLU A 313 -26.34 1.68 -6.73
C GLU A 313 -26.88 3.02 -6.22
N ASN A 314 -27.10 3.96 -7.14
CA ASN A 314 -27.65 5.26 -6.80
C ASN A 314 -29.19 5.20 -6.84
N MET A 315 -29.82 5.00 -5.68
CA MET A 315 -31.28 5.02 -5.54
C MET A 315 -31.82 6.46 -5.48
N GLY A 316 -31.54 7.26 -6.52
CA GLY A 316 -32.14 8.58 -6.69
C GLY A 316 -33.62 8.45 -7.05
N HIS A 317 -34.51 8.99 -6.22
CA HIS A 317 -35.94 9.05 -6.54
C HIS A 317 -36.17 9.85 -7.83
N TYR A 318 -36.86 9.24 -8.78
CA TYR A 318 -37.31 9.85 -10.03
C TYR A 318 -38.03 11.18 -9.77
N ARG A 319 -37.53 12.26 -10.38
CA ARG A 319 -38.36 13.42 -10.68
C ARG A 319 -37.95 13.98 -12.04
N ASP A 320 -38.95 14.24 -12.87
CA ASP A 320 -38.91 14.74 -14.25
C ASP A 320 -37.79 15.74 -14.52
N ASP A 321 -36.73 15.28 -15.18
CA ASP A 321 -36.24 15.75 -16.48
C ASP A 321 -34.81 15.21 -16.70
N MET A 322 -34.75 14.06 -17.40
CA MET A 322 -33.61 13.46 -18.10
C MET A 322 -32.19 13.64 -17.51
N ILE A 323 -31.84 12.91 -16.45
CA ILE A 323 -30.48 12.33 -16.27
C ILE A 323 -30.64 10.96 -15.61
N MET A 324 -30.28 9.89 -16.31
CA MET A 324 -30.34 8.52 -15.75
C MET A 324 -29.34 8.39 -14.59
N PRO A 325 -29.73 7.88 -13.40
CA PRO A 325 -28.77 7.55 -12.36
C PRO A 325 -27.87 6.42 -12.87
N GLY A 326 -26.63 6.77 -13.25
CA GLY A 326 -25.65 5.80 -13.69
C GLY A 326 -25.04 5.06 -12.51
N ASP A 327 -24.91 3.74 -12.62
CA ASP A 327 -24.15 2.94 -11.67
C ASP A 327 -22.71 3.48 -11.55
N ILE A 328 -22.22 3.61 -10.31
CA ILE A 328 -20.85 3.99 -10.02
C ILE A 328 -20.06 2.71 -9.76
N PHE A 329 -18.92 2.58 -10.43
CA PHE A 329 -18.01 1.45 -10.26
C PHE A 329 -16.69 1.95 -9.67
N LEU A 330 -16.26 1.31 -8.59
CA LEU A 330 -14.94 1.54 -8.00
C LEU A 330 -14.12 0.27 -8.13
N LEU A 331 -12.91 0.39 -8.66
CA LEU A 331 -11.91 -0.67 -8.56
C LEU A 331 -11.20 -0.52 -7.21
N GLN A 332 -11.12 -1.59 -6.44
CA GLN A 332 -10.57 -1.59 -5.09
C GLN A 332 -9.48 -2.66 -4.94
N LEU A 333 -8.35 -2.28 -4.36
CA LEU A 333 -7.23 -3.12 -3.96
C LEU A 333 -7.14 -3.11 -2.43
N CYS A 334 -7.14 -4.30 -1.83
CA CYS A 334 -6.96 -4.48 -0.39
C CYS A 334 -5.70 -5.31 -0.14
N SER A 335 -4.91 -4.94 0.85
CA SER A 335 -3.71 -5.66 1.30
C SER A 335 -3.63 -5.65 2.83
N GLY A 336 -3.05 -6.70 3.43
CA GLY A 336 -2.84 -6.79 4.88
C GLY A 336 -4.11 -7.06 5.69
N VAL A 337 -4.99 -7.92 5.18
CA VAL A 337 -6.28 -8.27 5.83
C VAL A 337 -6.14 -9.40 6.85
N ASP A 338 -5.05 -10.18 6.81
CA ASP A 338 -4.78 -11.22 7.80
C ASP A 338 -4.17 -10.64 9.08
N GLU A 339 -4.84 -10.89 10.22
CA GLU A 339 -4.37 -10.49 11.54
C GLU A 339 -3.08 -11.20 11.97
N ASN A 340 -2.77 -12.37 11.37
CA ASN A 340 -1.60 -13.17 11.71
C ASN A 340 -0.33 -12.78 10.94
N ALA A 341 -0.45 -11.90 9.93
CA ALA A 341 0.68 -11.40 9.16
C ALA A 341 1.45 -10.35 9.98
N VAL A 342 2.36 -10.82 10.83
CA VAL A 342 3.19 -9.97 11.71
C VAL A 342 3.94 -8.92 10.89
N GLY A 343 3.72 -7.64 11.20
CA GLY A 343 4.47 -6.51 10.62
C GLY A 343 4.01 -6.05 9.23
N SER A 344 2.91 -6.58 8.69
CA SER A 344 2.42 -6.13 7.37
C SER A 344 1.64 -4.82 7.46
N CYS A 345 1.96 -3.91 6.54
CA CYS A 345 1.14 -2.73 6.24
C CYS A 345 -0.25 -3.15 5.75
N ALA A 346 -1.31 -2.48 6.22
CA ALA A 346 -2.67 -2.66 5.73
C ALA A 346 -3.03 -1.52 4.77
N GLU A 347 -3.53 -1.84 3.58
CA GLU A 347 -3.82 -0.84 2.54
C GLU A 347 -5.19 -1.08 1.91
N LEU A 348 -5.93 0.01 1.71
CA LEU A 348 -7.22 0.03 1.00
C LEU A 348 -7.15 1.16 -0.02
N ILE A 349 -6.93 0.79 -1.28
CA ILE A 349 -6.75 1.74 -2.38
C ILE A 349 -7.86 1.51 -3.38
N PHE A 350 -8.56 2.56 -3.78
CA PHE A 350 -9.64 2.46 -4.76
C PHE A 350 -9.59 3.59 -5.77
N ALA A 351 -10.18 3.38 -6.94
CA ALA A 351 -10.31 4.40 -7.98
C ALA A 351 -11.64 4.24 -8.71
N PRO A 352 -12.28 5.33 -9.15
CA PRO A 352 -13.47 5.22 -9.98
C PRO A 352 -13.09 4.68 -11.36
N ILE A 353 -13.91 3.78 -11.88
CA ILE A 353 -13.77 3.19 -13.21
C ILE A 353 -15.07 3.33 -13.99
N ASP A 354 -14.97 3.35 -15.32
CA ASP A 354 -16.14 3.27 -16.18
C ASP A 354 -16.53 1.81 -16.47
N ALA A 355 -17.78 1.57 -16.87
CA ALA A 355 -18.22 0.23 -17.27
C ALA A 355 -17.45 -0.30 -18.49
N SER A 356 -16.87 0.58 -19.30
CA SER A 356 -16.01 0.24 -20.45
C SER A 356 -14.51 0.16 -20.11
N PHE A 357 -14.15 0.09 -18.82
CA PHE A 357 -12.76 0.13 -18.34
C PHE A 357 -11.81 -0.81 -19.11
N SER A 358 -10.77 -0.22 -19.69
CA SER A 358 -9.67 -0.92 -20.36
C SER A 358 -8.38 -0.84 -19.53
N ASP A 359 -7.44 -1.74 -19.78
CA ASP A 359 -6.16 -1.80 -19.05
C ASP A 359 -5.35 -0.48 -19.14
N ASP A 360 -5.53 0.28 -20.24
CA ASP A 360 -4.83 1.54 -20.51
C ASP A 360 -5.52 2.80 -19.92
N ALA A 361 -6.72 2.67 -19.36
CA ALA A 361 -7.48 3.81 -18.85
C ALA A 361 -6.75 4.56 -17.72
N LEU A 362 -6.92 5.88 -17.61
CA LEU A 362 -6.36 6.66 -16.50
C LEU A 362 -7.04 6.24 -15.19
N ILE A 363 -6.24 5.99 -14.16
CA ILE A 363 -6.72 5.60 -12.84
C ILE A 363 -6.29 6.66 -11.85
N ILE A 364 -7.23 7.12 -11.04
CA ILE A 364 -7.02 8.18 -10.05
C ILE A 364 -7.27 7.59 -8.66
N PRO A 365 -6.23 6.97 -8.07
CA PRO A 365 -6.39 6.23 -6.82
C PRO A 365 -6.54 7.16 -5.61
N SER A 366 -7.42 6.76 -4.71
CA SER A 366 -7.62 7.35 -3.38
C SER A 366 -7.67 6.22 -2.36
N GLY A 367 -7.37 6.49 -1.09
CA GLY A 367 -7.44 5.44 -0.10
C GLY A 367 -6.70 5.70 1.20
N PHE A 368 -6.41 4.58 1.85
CA PHE A 368 -5.89 4.49 3.20
C PHE A 368 -4.71 3.54 3.26
N ARG A 369 -3.74 3.89 4.09
CA ARG A 369 -2.61 3.03 4.43
C ARG A 369 -2.38 3.10 5.93
N ILE A 370 -2.31 1.95 6.59
CA ILE A 370 -2.07 1.84 8.03
C ILE A 370 -0.81 1.03 8.26
N ILE A 371 0.17 1.64 8.92
CA ILE A 371 1.47 1.03 9.20
C ILE A 371 1.64 0.92 10.70
N PRO A 372 1.82 -0.29 11.26
CA PRO A 372 2.17 -0.43 12.66
C PRO A 372 3.58 0.12 12.89
N LEU A 373 3.74 0.93 13.94
CA LEU A 373 5.03 1.48 14.37
C LEU A 373 5.74 0.55 15.36
N ASP A 374 4.97 -0.21 16.13
CA ASP A 374 5.49 -1.15 17.11
C ASP A 374 5.65 -2.53 16.47
N SER A 375 6.77 -2.75 15.76
CA SER A 375 7.27 -4.12 15.60
C SER A 375 7.81 -4.54 16.96
N GLY A 376 7.08 -5.43 17.64
CA GLY A 376 7.45 -5.93 18.96
C GLY A 376 8.95 -6.19 19.03
N THR A 377 9.63 -5.39 19.85
CA THR A 377 11.00 -5.66 20.24
C THR A 377 10.97 -6.94 21.07
N ASP A 378 10.93 -8.08 20.41
CA ASP A 378 11.63 -9.23 20.95
C ASP A 378 13.08 -8.78 21.03
N ALA A 379 13.47 -8.26 22.19
CA ALA A 379 14.84 -8.26 22.63
C ALA A 379 15.30 -9.73 22.73
N SER A 380 15.35 -10.43 21.60
CA SER A 380 16.21 -11.57 21.45
C SER A 380 17.61 -10.99 21.46
N SER A 381 18.23 -11.07 22.64
CA SER A 381 19.64 -10.81 22.83
C SER A 381 20.46 -11.49 21.72
N PRO A 382 21.60 -10.93 21.32
CA PRO A 382 22.48 -11.50 20.29
C PRO A 382 23.06 -12.89 20.66
N SER A 383 22.65 -13.46 21.79
CA SER A 383 23.02 -14.80 22.26
C SER A 383 22.29 -15.94 21.54
N ARG A 384 21.16 -15.70 20.85
CA ARG A 384 20.39 -16.78 20.23
C ARG A 384 21.09 -17.41 19.01
N THR A 385 22.01 -16.68 18.37
CA THR A 385 22.83 -17.19 17.25
C THR A 385 24.02 -18.02 17.74
N LEU A 386 24.45 -17.84 18.99
CA LEU A 386 25.52 -18.64 19.61
C LEU A 386 25.03 -20.03 20.04
N ASP A 387 23.72 -20.21 20.22
CA ASP A 387 23.13 -21.45 20.72
C ASP A 387 22.72 -22.45 19.62
N LEU A 388 22.87 -22.06 18.34
CA LEU A 388 22.69 -23.01 17.21
C LEU A 388 23.97 -23.80 16.91
N ALA A 389 25.13 -23.32 17.36
CA ALA A 389 26.40 -24.04 17.25
C ALA A 389 26.61 -25.04 18.41
N SER A 390 25.89 -24.89 19.53
CA SER A 390 25.94 -25.79 20.69
C SER A 390 25.07 -27.05 20.51
N THR A 391 24.09 -27.04 19.59
CA THR A 391 23.14 -28.13 19.36
C THR A 391 23.60 -29.23 18.39
N LEU A 392 24.90 -29.31 18.07
CA LEU A 392 25.47 -30.43 17.29
C LEU A 392 25.97 -31.60 18.16
N GLU A 393 25.82 -31.56 19.48
CA GLU A 393 26.09 -32.72 20.32
C GLU A 393 24.82 -33.56 20.57
N VAL A 394 24.91 -34.81 20.11
CA VAL A 394 23.90 -35.86 20.22
C VAL A 394 23.59 -36.14 21.71
N GLY A 395 22.37 -35.83 22.15
CA GLY A 395 21.93 -36.11 23.52
C GLY A 395 20.41 -36.01 23.71
N THR A 396 19.83 -37.13 24.15
CA THR A 396 18.45 -37.49 24.53
C THR A 396 17.45 -36.39 24.93
N ALA A 397 16.21 -36.59 24.47
CA ALA A 397 15.00 -35.80 24.65
C ALA A 397 14.69 -35.30 26.08
N GLY A 398 14.27 -34.03 26.16
CA GLY A 398 13.59 -33.44 27.32
C GLY A 398 12.50 -32.48 26.85
N ASN A 399 11.23 -32.86 27.02
CA ASN A 399 10.06 -32.02 26.77
C ASN A 399 10.10 -30.77 27.68
N GLN A 400 10.21 -29.57 27.09
CA GLN A 400 9.79 -28.33 27.75
C GLN A 400 8.60 -27.74 26.98
N THR A 401 7.44 -27.88 27.61
CA THR A 401 6.18 -27.23 27.26
C THR A 401 6.35 -25.72 27.35
N THR A 402 6.29 -25.03 26.21
CA THR A 402 6.19 -23.57 26.12
C THR A 402 4.83 -23.10 26.65
N GLY A 403 4.80 -22.79 27.95
CA GLY A 403 3.67 -22.14 28.62
C GLY A 403 3.69 -20.63 28.41
N ASP A 404 2.48 -20.08 28.27
CA ASP A 404 2.08 -18.71 28.52
C ASP A 404 2.64 -17.57 27.66
N ARG A 405 2.09 -17.46 26.43
CA ARG A 405 1.96 -16.17 25.72
C ARG A 405 0.70 -15.42 26.20
N SER A 406 0.61 -15.12 27.49
CA SER A 406 -0.45 -14.23 28.01
C SER A 406 0.16 -12.98 28.63
N GLY A 407 -0.32 -11.81 28.18
CA GLY A 407 -0.17 -10.56 28.92
C GLY A 407 1.09 -9.75 28.68
N ARG A 408 1.23 -9.14 27.49
CA ARG A 408 1.89 -7.83 27.41
C ARG A 408 1.12 -6.93 26.45
N CYS A 409 0.18 -6.18 27.02
CA CYS A 409 -0.46 -5.02 26.42
C CYS A 409 0.61 -3.93 26.23
N GLY A 410 1.40 -4.03 25.16
CA GLY A 410 2.15 -2.90 24.64
C GLY A 410 1.16 -1.95 23.96
N ASN A 411 1.31 -0.65 24.18
CA ASN A 411 0.43 0.35 23.61
C ASN A 411 0.67 0.48 22.09
N SER A 412 0.08 -0.41 21.28
CA SER A 412 0.37 -0.54 19.85
C SER A 412 0.03 0.73 19.09
N LYS A 413 1.02 1.44 18.59
CA LYS A 413 0.86 2.64 17.76
C LYS A 413 0.90 2.27 16.29
N SER A 414 0.03 2.89 15.51
CA SER A 414 0.04 2.81 14.05
C SER A 414 -0.10 4.20 13.46
N VAL A 415 0.43 4.41 12.26
CA VAL A 415 0.21 5.62 11.48
C VAL A 415 -0.74 5.30 10.36
N MET A 416 -1.80 6.08 10.26
CA MET A 416 -2.73 6.03 9.14
C MET A 416 -2.48 7.21 8.23
N THR A 417 -2.14 6.91 6.99
CA THR A 417 -2.00 7.86 5.89
C THR A 417 -3.25 7.82 5.03
N ILE A 418 -3.76 9.00 4.68
CA ILE A 418 -4.96 9.20 3.87
C ILE A 418 -4.58 10.06 2.67
N ALA A 419 -4.97 9.65 1.47
CA ALA A 419 -4.84 10.47 0.27
C ALA A 419 -6.06 10.30 -0.63
N PHE A 420 -6.69 11.41 -1.01
CA PHE A 420 -7.83 11.46 -1.92
C PHE A 420 -7.52 12.39 -3.08
N GLN A 421 -7.84 11.94 -4.29
CA GLN A 421 -7.61 12.68 -5.53
C GLN A 421 -8.94 13.03 -6.21
N PHE A 422 -9.04 14.26 -6.70
CA PHE A 422 -10.22 14.83 -7.34
C PHE A 422 -9.84 15.45 -8.67
N VAL A 423 -10.52 15.05 -9.75
CA VAL A 423 -10.40 15.74 -11.04
C VAL A 423 -11.32 16.93 -11.03
N TYR A 424 -10.83 18.09 -11.45
CA TYR A 424 -11.62 19.31 -11.50
C TYR A 424 -11.22 20.19 -12.69
N GLU A 425 -12.12 21.09 -13.08
CA GLU A 425 -11.81 22.18 -14.02
C GLU A 425 -11.14 23.33 -13.27
N ILE A 426 -10.08 23.92 -13.85
CA ILE A 426 -9.23 24.92 -13.16
C ILE A 426 -10.03 26.06 -12.52
N HIS A 427 -11.14 26.50 -13.13
CA HIS A 427 -11.97 27.58 -12.60
C HIS A 427 -12.74 27.21 -11.31
N LEU A 428 -12.85 25.92 -10.97
CA LEU A 428 -13.47 25.41 -9.74
C LEU A 428 -12.46 25.11 -8.63
N GLN A 429 -11.18 25.45 -8.81
CA GLN A 429 -10.09 25.06 -7.90
C GLN A 429 -10.40 25.35 -6.44
N GLU A 430 -10.83 26.56 -6.11
CA GLU A 430 -11.08 26.98 -4.73
C GLU A 430 -12.26 26.22 -4.11
N ASN A 431 -13.33 26.00 -4.88
CA ASN A 431 -14.50 25.24 -4.45
C ASN A 431 -14.16 23.78 -4.18
N ILE A 432 -13.40 23.14 -5.07
CA ILE A 432 -12.99 21.75 -4.92
C ILE A 432 -11.95 21.60 -3.81
N ALA A 433 -11.05 22.57 -3.64
CA ALA A 433 -10.13 22.61 -2.50
C ALA A 433 -10.89 22.66 -1.17
N ALA A 434 -11.89 23.53 -1.04
CA ALA A 434 -12.72 23.62 0.16
C ALA A 434 -13.50 22.32 0.42
N MET A 435 -14.11 21.75 -0.64
CA MET A 435 -14.82 20.47 -0.57
C MET A 435 -13.89 19.33 -0.14
N ALA A 436 -12.71 19.21 -0.76
CA ALA A 436 -11.75 18.16 -0.47
C ALA A 436 -11.22 18.23 0.96
N ARG A 437 -10.93 19.44 1.48
CA ARG A 437 -10.56 19.63 2.89
C ARG A 437 -11.68 19.17 3.81
N GLN A 438 -12.91 19.62 3.57
CA GLN A 438 -14.05 19.26 4.41
C GLN A 438 -14.32 17.75 4.38
N TYR A 439 -14.18 17.12 3.22
CA TYR A 439 -14.35 15.69 3.06
C TYR A 439 -13.31 14.89 3.84
N VAL A 440 -12.02 15.22 3.67
CA VAL A 440 -10.95 14.54 4.41
C VAL A 440 -11.10 14.76 5.93
N ARG A 441 -11.51 15.96 6.39
CA ARG A 441 -11.82 16.18 7.82
C ARG A 441 -12.96 15.30 8.31
N SER A 442 -14.04 15.16 7.54
CA SER A 442 -15.17 14.30 7.88
C SER A 442 -14.74 12.84 8.00
N ILE A 443 -13.93 12.35 7.04
CA ILE A 443 -13.36 11.00 7.08
C ILE A 443 -12.49 10.83 8.33
N ILE A 444 -11.59 11.77 8.62
CA ILE A 444 -10.73 11.72 9.80
C ILE A 444 -11.57 11.59 11.08
N ALA A 445 -12.63 12.40 11.21
CA ALA A 445 -13.52 12.34 12.35
C ALA A 445 -14.26 10.99 12.46
N SER A 446 -14.72 10.43 11.34
CA SER A 446 -15.37 9.10 11.34
C SER A 446 -14.39 7.98 11.68
N VAL A 447 -13.17 8.01 11.13
CA VAL A 447 -12.11 7.06 11.46
C VAL A 447 -11.74 7.15 12.93
N GLN A 448 -11.58 8.35 13.49
CA GLN A 448 -11.26 8.53 14.91
C GLN A 448 -12.35 7.96 15.82
N ARG A 449 -13.63 8.17 15.47
CA ARG A 449 -14.77 7.60 16.20
C ARG A 449 -14.73 6.07 16.22
N VAL A 450 -14.44 5.45 15.08
CA VAL A 450 -14.33 4.00 14.94
C VAL A 450 -13.09 3.48 15.67
N ALA A 451 -11.95 4.15 15.53
CA ALA A 451 -10.71 3.83 16.22
C ALA A 451 -10.90 3.84 17.74
N LEU A 452 -11.62 4.82 18.30
CA LEU A 452 -11.95 4.86 19.72
C LEU A 452 -12.83 3.67 20.16
N ALA A 453 -13.74 3.21 19.31
CA ALA A 453 -14.59 2.05 19.59
C ALA A 453 -13.84 0.71 19.46
N LEU A 454 -12.85 0.63 18.57
CA LEU A 454 -12.01 -0.55 18.35
C LEU A 454 -10.83 -0.64 19.33
N SER A 455 -10.47 0.48 19.96
CA SER A 455 -9.41 0.52 20.97
C SER A 455 -9.85 -0.29 22.21
N PRO A 456 -9.08 -1.32 22.64
CA PRO A 456 -9.39 -2.03 23.86
C PRO A 456 -9.34 -1.05 25.03
N SER A 457 -10.50 -0.75 25.61
CA SER A 457 -10.59 0.12 26.77
C SER A 457 -9.78 -0.46 27.94
N ASN A 458 -8.98 0.38 28.61
CA ASN A 458 -8.31 0.08 29.87
C ASN A 458 -9.32 -0.06 31.04
N PHE A 459 -10.42 -0.78 30.85
CA PHE A 459 -11.19 -1.27 31.99
C PHE A 459 -10.41 -2.43 32.59
N GLY A 460 -9.90 -2.19 33.80
CA GLY A 460 -8.97 -3.06 34.50
C GLY A 460 -9.37 -4.52 34.50
N SER A 461 -8.36 -5.36 34.63
CA SER A 461 -8.43 -6.81 34.79
C SER A 461 -9.27 -7.22 36.01
N HIS A 462 -10.60 -7.08 35.96
CA HIS A 462 -11.60 -7.70 36.84
C HIS A 462 -13.01 -7.53 36.25
N ALA A 463 -13.22 -7.97 35.01
CA ALA A 463 -14.55 -8.29 34.52
C ALA A 463 -14.41 -9.41 33.50
N GLY A 464 -14.57 -10.65 33.95
CA GLY A 464 -14.76 -11.77 33.04
C GLY A 464 -15.94 -11.45 32.13
N PHE A 465 -15.78 -11.70 30.83
CA PHE A 465 -16.86 -11.63 29.85
C PHE A 465 -18.01 -12.52 30.33
N GLN A 466 -19.01 -11.92 31.00
CA GLN A 466 -20.34 -12.50 31.01
C GLN A 466 -20.89 -12.29 29.60
N SER A 467 -20.94 -13.39 28.85
CA SER A 467 -21.83 -13.53 27.71
C SER A 467 -23.22 -13.00 28.09
N PRO A 468 -23.98 -12.37 27.17
CA PRO A 468 -25.36 -12.01 27.43
C PRO A 468 -26.08 -13.24 27.99
N PRO A 469 -26.99 -13.12 28.97
CA PRO A 469 -27.65 -14.28 29.57
C PRO A 469 -28.39 -15.03 28.46
N GLY A 470 -27.76 -16.09 27.97
CA GLY A 470 -28.37 -17.01 27.03
C GLY A 470 -29.58 -17.62 27.71
N SER A 471 -30.67 -17.80 26.97
CA SER A 471 -31.88 -18.37 27.55
C SER A 471 -31.55 -19.75 28.15
N PRO A 472 -31.97 -20.03 29.40
CA PRO A 472 -31.67 -21.30 30.06
C PRO A 472 -32.26 -22.50 29.31
N GLU A 473 -33.29 -22.27 28.49
CA GLU A 473 -33.85 -23.27 27.58
C GLU A 473 -32.85 -23.69 26.49
N ALA A 474 -32.09 -22.76 25.92
CA ALA A 474 -31.14 -23.05 24.84
C ALA A 474 -29.95 -23.91 25.31
N GLN A 475 -29.45 -23.65 26.53
CA GLN A 475 -28.40 -24.50 27.14
C GLN A 475 -28.91 -25.91 27.47
N THR A 476 -30.18 -26.02 27.87
CA THR A 476 -30.78 -27.33 28.18
C THR A 476 -30.97 -28.14 26.90
N LEU A 477 -31.41 -27.50 25.81
CA LEU A 477 -31.56 -28.13 24.50
C LEU A 477 -30.23 -28.59 23.92
N ALA A 478 -29.18 -27.76 24.00
CA ALA A 478 -27.83 -28.12 23.55
C ALA A 478 -27.29 -29.33 24.32
N ARG A 479 -27.52 -29.38 25.63
CA ARG A 479 -27.11 -30.51 26.48
C ARG A 479 -27.84 -31.80 26.12
N TRP A 480 -29.13 -31.72 25.79
CA TRP A 480 -29.92 -32.87 25.34
C TRP A 480 -29.45 -33.39 23.97
N ILE A 481 -29.15 -32.50 23.03
CA ILE A 481 -28.60 -32.88 21.72
C ILE A 481 -27.24 -33.58 21.89
N CYS A 482 -26.35 -33.04 22.72
CA CYS A 482 -25.05 -33.65 22.98
C CYS A 482 -25.13 -34.98 23.73
N GLN A 483 -26.19 -35.24 24.50
CA GLN A 483 -26.41 -36.53 25.17
C GLN A 483 -27.12 -37.55 24.28
N SER A 484 -27.71 -37.12 23.17
CA SER A 484 -28.40 -37.98 22.20
C SER A 484 -27.46 -38.59 21.14
N TYR A 485 -26.26 -38.03 20.99
CA TYR A 485 -25.13 -38.62 20.28
C TYR A 485 -24.24 -39.37 21.27
#